data_AF-A0A7S1W3R8-F1
#
_entry.id   AF-A0A7S1W3R8-F1
#
_cell.length_a   1.000
_cell.length_b   1.000
_cell.length_c   1.000
_cell.angle_alpha   90.00
_cell.angle_beta   90.00
_cell.angle_gamma   90.00
#
_symmetry.space_group_name_H-M   'P 1'
#
loop_
_entity.id
_entity.type
_entity.pdbx_description
1 polymer ?
#
loop_
_entity_poly.entity_id
_entity_poly.type
_entity_poly.pdbx_seq_one_letter_code
_entity_poly.pdbx_strand_id
1 'polypeptide(L)'
;QCTCFSGSTTGYWEGENCTSCKSGFWGAQCLLDCPGTACSPCNFHGNCSDNVDGTGLCTCEANDVRGYWTGETCNQCLPGYYSFDCLSQCPQGTGLASG
;
A
#
# COMPACT_ATOMS: atom_id res chain seq x y z
N GLN A 1 25.70 15.54 -15.27
CA GLN A 1 24.66 14.88 -14.46
C GLN A 1 23.69 14.20 -15.43
N CYS A 2 23.48 12.90 -15.30
CA CYS A 2 22.47 12.20 -16.10
C CYS A 2 21.11 12.41 -15.41
N THR A 3 20.08 12.72 -16.19
CA THR A 3 18.69 12.73 -15.71
C THR A 3 18.07 11.36 -16.01
N CYS A 4 17.48 10.74 -15.00
CA CYS A 4 16.84 9.43 -15.16
C CYS A 4 15.58 9.52 -16.02
N PHE A 5 15.31 8.45 -16.78
CA PHE A 5 14.05 8.34 -17.49
C PHE A 5 12.89 8.25 -16.50
N SER A 6 11.77 8.86 -16.89
CA SER A 6 10.55 8.87 -16.10
C SER A 6 9.36 8.87 -17.03
N GLY A 7 8.93 7.68 -17.46
CA GLY A 7 7.80 7.52 -18.36
C GLY A 7 7.25 6.10 -18.37
N SER A 8 6.00 5.97 -18.82
CA SER A 8 5.26 4.69 -18.84
C SER A 8 5.80 3.64 -19.81
N THR A 9 6.81 3.98 -20.61
CA THR A 9 7.49 3.05 -21.54
C THR A 9 8.98 2.90 -21.26
N THR A 10 9.60 3.90 -20.63
CA THR A 10 11.04 3.94 -20.34
C THR A 10 11.37 3.63 -18.88
N GLY A 11 10.34 3.52 -18.03
CA GLY A 11 10.46 3.28 -16.59
C GLY A 11 10.49 4.57 -15.78
N TYR A 12 10.07 4.46 -14.53
CA TYR A 12 10.10 5.52 -13.53
C TYR A 12 11.33 5.35 -12.65
N TRP A 13 12.49 5.81 -13.12
CA TRP A 13 13.79 5.60 -12.48
C TRP A 13 14.20 6.77 -11.59
N GLU A 14 14.99 6.48 -10.55
CA GLU A 14 15.63 7.44 -9.67
C GLU A 14 17.01 6.98 -9.16
N GLY A 15 17.63 7.86 -8.36
CA GLY A 15 18.99 7.66 -7.81
C GLY A 15 20.08 8.25 -8.71
N GLU A 16 21.30 8.30 -8.17
CA GLU A 16 22.46 8.90 -8.85
C GLU A 16 22.78 8.21 -10.19
N ASN A 17 22.57 6.89 -10.25
CA ASN A 17 22.88 6.03 -11.40
C ASN A 17 21.64 5.50 -12.12
N CYS A 18 20.43 5.96 -11.75
CA CYS A 18 19.16 5.49 -12.34
C CYS A 18 18.95 3.97 -12.21
N THR A 19 19.35 3.40 -11.07
CA THR A 19 19.30 1.95 -10.80
C THR A 19 18.19 1.56 -9.84
N SER A 20 17.43 2.53 -9.33
CA SER A 20 16.30 2.31 -8.41
C SER A 20 15.02 2.79 -9.06
N CYS A 21 13.89 2.21 -8.68
CA CYS A 21 12.59 2.76 -9.05
C CYS A 21 12.25 3.94 -8.16
N LYS A 22 11.52 4.92 -8.71
CA LYS A 22 10.83 5.93 -7.92
C LYS A 22 9.95 5.24 -6.89
N SER A 23 9.88 5.81 -5.68
CA SER A 23 8.96 5.34 -4.64
C SER A 23 7.54 5.12 -5.19
N GLY A 24 6.96 3.97 -4.85
CA GLY A 24 5.65 3.57 -5.36
C GLY A 24 5.68 2.88 -6.73
N PHE A 25 6.86 2.70 -7.35
CA PHE A 25 7.06 1.87 -8.54
C PHE A 25 7.96 0.68 -8.27
N TRP A 26 7.74 -0.41 -9.01
CA TRP A 26 8.42 -1.67 -8.77
C TRP A 26 8.66 -2.49 -10.03
N GLY A 27 9.45 -3.54 -9.86
CA GLY A 27 9.85 -4.51 -10.88
C GLY A 27 11.08 -4.07 -11.65
N ALA A 28 11.67 -5.02 -12.38
CA ALA A 28 12.99 -4.87 -13.03
C ALA A 28 13.09 -3.70 -14.04
N GLN A 29 11.97 -3.11 -14.45
CA GLN A 29 11.92 -1.96 -15.36
C GLN A 29 11.27 -0.71 -14.75
N CYS A 30 10.86 -0.75 -13.48
CA CYS A 30 10.18 0.35 -12.80
C CYS A 30 8.95 0.87 -13.58
N LEU A 31 8.18 -0.05 -14.19
CA LEU A 31 7.00 0.26 -15.01
C LEU A 31 5.68 0.01 -14.26
N LEU A 32 5.73 -0.77 -13.19
CA LEU A 32 4.55 -1.18 -12.43
C LEU A 32 4.40 -0.27 -11.22
N ASP A 33 3.20 0.23 -10.96
CA ASP A 33 2.89 0.99 -9.76
C ASP A 33 2.40 0.08 -8.63
N CYS A 34 2.62 0.54 -7.41
CA CYS A 34 2.10 -0.12 -6.23
C CYS A 34 0.56 -0.12 -6.23
N PRO A 35 -0.09 -1.15 -5.67
CA PRO A 35 -1.54 -1.17 -5.50
C PRO A 35 -2.03 0.09 -4.77
N GLY A 36 -3.13 0.67 -5.22
CA GLY A 36 -3.60 1.98 -4.75
C GLY A 36 -3.02 3.19 -5.49
N THR A 37 -2.03 2.99 -6.37
CA THR A 37 -1.24 3.97 -7.16
C THR A 37 0.14 4.26 -6.57
N ALA A 38 1.08 4.67 -7.43
CA ALA A 38 2.40 5.14 -7.00
C ALA A 38 2.36 6.40 -6.12
N CYS A 39 1.31 7.22 -6.24
CA CYS A 39 1.14 8.43 -5.42
C CYS A 39 0.55 8.11 -4.03
N SER A 40 -0.20 7.01 -3.91
CA SER A 40 -0.81 6.54 -2.67
C SER A 40 -0.61 5.04 -2.52
N PRO A 41 0.65 4.59 -2.38
CA PRO A 41 0.95 3.15 -2.30
C PRO A 41 0.22 2.55 -1.11
N CYS A 42 -0.48 1.44 -1.35
CA CYS A 42 -1.29 0.74 -0.38
C CYS A 42 -2.31 1.65 0.33
N ASN A 43 -2.86 2.64 -0.38
CA ASN A 43 -3.76 3.68 0.15
C ASN A 43 -3.23 4.40 1.41
N PHE A 44 -1.90 4.44 1.61
CA PHE A 44 -1.25 4.92 2.84
C PHE A 44 -1.56 4.13 4.11
N HIS A 45 -2.15 2.94 3.95
CA HIS A 45 -2.52 2.02 5.03
C HIS A 45 -1.66 0.74 5.01
N GLY A 46 -0.49 0.80 4.39
CA GLY A 46 0.45 -0.30 4.30
C GLY A 46 1.77 0.10 3.66
N ASN A 47 2.69 -0.86 3.61
CA ASN A 47 3.96 -0.73 2.92
C ASN A 47 3.96 -1.58 1.65
N CYS A 48 4.30 -0.96 0.51
CA CYS A 48 4.48 -1.68 -0.74
C CYS A 48 5.89 -2.29 -0.82
N SER A 49 5.99 -3.52 -1.31
CA SER A 49 7.26 -4.11 -1.75
C SER A 49 7.66 -3.49 -3.09
N ASP A 50 8.22 -2.28 -3.03
CA ASP A 50 8.58 -1.49 -4.21
C ASP A 50 10.05 -1.69 -4.63
N ASN A 51 10.52 -0.89 -5.60
CA ASN A 51 11.87 -0.94 -6.18
C ASN A 51 12.09 -2.11 -7.17
N VAL A 52 13.31 -2.20 -7.73
CA VAL A 52 13.67 -3.11 -8.83
C VAL A 52 13.44 -4.58 -8.52
N ASP A 53 13.70 -4.98 -7.27
CA ASP A 53 13.49 -6.34 -6.75
C ASP A 53 12.14 -6.48 -6.02
N GLY A 54 11.32 -5.43 -6.05
CA GLY A 54 10.00 -5.40 -5.43
C GLY A 54 9.01 -6.36 -6.09
N THR A 55 8.06 -6.83 -5.30
CA THR A 55 6.98 -7.73 -5.76
C THR A 55 5.66 -7.01 -6.04
N GLY A 56 5.56 -5.73 -5.66
CA GLY A 56 4.32 -4.96 -5.72
C GLY A 56 3.31 -5.31 -4.64
N LEU A 57 3.59 -6.28 -3.76
CA LEU A 57 2.65 -6.67 -2.72
C LEU A 57 2.60 -5.63 -1.60
N CYS A 58 1.38 -5.31 -1.16
CA CYS A 58 1.13 -4.48 0.02
C CYS A 58 1.12 -5.31 1.30
N THR A 59 1.86 -4.85 2.31
CA THR A 59 1.73 -5.31 3.69
C THR A 59 0.93 -4.28 4.46
N CYS A 60 -0.34 -4.59 4.75
CA CYS A 60 -1.25 -3.66 5.41
C CYS A 60 -0.93 -3.48 6.90
N GLU A 61 -1.16 -2.27 7.38
CA GLU A 61 -1.12 -1.95 8.80
C GLU A 61 -2.23 -2.72 9.53
N ALA A 62 -1.89 -3.33 10.67
CA ALA A 62 -2.82 -4.11 11.48
C ALA A 62 -2.56 -3.87 12.98
N ASN A 63 -2.76 -2.62 13.42
CA ASN A 63 -2.52 -2.20 14.80
C ASN A 63 -3.51 -1.11 15.26
N ASP A 64 -3.54 -0.88 16.57
CA ASP A 64 -4.43 0.05 17.26
C ASP A 64 -4.08 1.53 17.08
N VAL A 65 -2.99 1.86 16.38
CA VAL A 65 -2.57 3.23 16.11
C VAL A 65 -2.87 3.64 14.67
N ARG A 66 -2.62 2.74 13.71
CA ARG A 66 -2.72 3.00 12.27
C ARG A 66 -3.93 2.36 11.61
N GLY A 67 -4.66 1.52 12.33
CA GLY A 67 -5.85 0.82 11.84
C GLY A 67 -5.60 -0.66 11.56
N TYR A 68 -6.69 -1.41 11.55
CA TYR A 68 -6.71 -2.83 11.20
C TYR A 68 -7.14 -2.99 9.75
N TRP A 69 -6.20 -2.84 8.82
CA TRP A 69 -6.43 -2.82 7.37
C TRP A 69 -6.16 -4.17 6.71
N THR A 70 -6.82 -4.40 5.57
CA THR A 70 -6.71 -5.61 4.75
C THR A 70 -7.06 -5.32 3.28
N GLY A 71 -6.96 -6.35 2.46
CA GLY A 71 -7.15 -6.28 1.01
C GLY A 71 -5.84 -5.99 0.27
N GLU A 72 -5.85 -6.24 -1.04
CA GLU A 72 -4.66 -6.08 -1.91
C GLU A 72 -4.09 -4.65 -1.89
N THR A 73 -4.96 -3.66 -1.70
CA THR A 73 -4.59 -2.24 -1.68
C THR A 73 -4.67 -1.61 -0.28
N CYS A 74 -4.94 -2.40 0.77
CA CYS A 74 -5.16 -1.93 2.14
C CYS A 74 -6.30 -0.90 2.28
N ASN A 75 -7.38 -1.05 1.52
CA ASN A 75 -8.55 -0.15 1.53
C ASN A 75 -9.78 -0.73 2.26
N GLN A 76 -9.62 -1.87 2.93
CA GLN A 76 -10.70 -2.54 3.65
C GLN A 76 -10.31 -2.72 5.11
N CYS A 77 -11.29 -2.68 6.02
CA CYS A 77 -11.04 -3.08 7.40
C CYS A 77 -10.98 -4.61 7.51
N LEU A 78 -10.10 -5.10 8.39
CA LEU A 78 -10.12 -6.50 8.82
C LEU A 78 -11.52 -6.86 9.36
N PRO A 79 -12.00 -8.11 9.15
CA PRO A 79 -13.27 -8.55 9.70
C PRO A 79 -13.36 -8.26 11.21
N GLY A 80 -14.46 -7.61 11.62
CA GLY A 80 -14.67 -7.19 13.01
C GLY A 80 -14.22 -5.76 13.33
N TYR A 81 -13.62 -5.04 12.37
CA TYR A 81 -13.29 -3.62 12.48
C TYR A 81 -14.12 -2.79 11.49
N TYR A 82 -14.42 -1.55 11.87
CA TYR A 82 -15.15 -0.55 11.09
C TYR A 82 -14.62 0.85 11.43
N SER A 83 -15.26 1.88 10.84
CA SER A 83 -14.87 3.31 10.79
C SER A 83 -14.03 3.63 9.53
N PHE A 84 -13.70 4.91 9.33
CA PHE A 84 -12.83 5.37 8.25
C PHE A 84 -11.34 5.05 8.50
N ASP A 85 -10.96 4.72 9.74
CA ASP A 85 -9.59 4.42 10.17
C ASP A 85 -9.42 2.95 10.60
N CYS A 86 -10.48 2.13 10.50
CA CYS A 86 -10.51 0.73 10.91
C CYS A 86 -10.04 0.51 12.36
N LEU A 87 -10.28 1.47 13.26
CA LEU A 87 -9.95 1.37 14.68
C LEU A 87 -11.13 0.93 15.55
N SER A 88 -12.37 1.05 15.06
CA SER A 88 -13.54 0.68 15.86
C SER A 88 -13.85 -0.80 15.72
N GLN A 89 -13.89 -1.53 16.83
CA GLN A 89 -14.25 -2.95 16.83
C GLN A 89 -15.77 -3.12 16.92
N CYS A 90 -16.33 -3.98 16.08
CA CYS A 90 -17.70 -4.46 16.26
C CYS A 90 -17.82 -5.05 17.67
N PRO A 91 -18.89 -4.74 18.43
CA PRO A 91 -19.12 -5.38 19.71
C PRO A 91 -19.12 -6.89 19.51
N GLN A 92 -18.11 -7.57 20.03
CA GLN A 92 -18.11 -9.03 20.06
C GLN A 92 -19.27 -9.42 20.95
N GLY A 93 -20.30 -10.03 20.37
CA GLY A 93 -21.61 -10.20 20.99
C GLY A 93 -21.55 -10.82 22.39
N THR A 94 -21.44 -9.98 23.41
CA THR A 94 -22.07 -10.19 24.71
C THR A 94 -23.49 -9.69 24.53
N GLY A 95 -24.38 -10.62 24.16
CA GLY A 95 -25.67 -10.31 23.54
C GLY A 95 -26.56 -9.34 24.32
N LEU A 96 -27.26 -8.49 23.55
CA LEU A 96 -28.63 -8.12 23.83
C LEU A 96 -29.40 -8.18 22.51
N ALA A 97 -30.10 -9.29 22.29
CA ALA A 97 -31.31 -9.24 21.48
C ALA A 97 -32.35 -8.47 22.31
N SER A 98 -32.54 -7.19 22.01
CA SER A 98 -33.68 -6.43 22.51
C SER A 98 -34.78 -6.48 21.45
N GLY A 99 -35.71 -7.42 21.65
CA GLY A 99 -36.99 -7.55 20.97
C GLY A 99 -37.98 -8.21 21.92
#